data_AF-A0A645DGP7-F1
#
_entry.id   AF-A0A645DGP7-F1
#
_cell.length_a   1.000
_cell.length_b   1.000
_cell.length_c   1.000
_cell.angle_alpha   90.00
_cell.angle_beta   90.00
_cell.angle_gamma   90.00
#
_symmetry.space_group_name_H-M   'P 1'
#
loop_
_entity.id
_entity.type
_entity.pdbx_description
1 polymer ?
#
loop_
_entity_poly.entity_id
_entity_poly.type
_entity_poly.pdbx_seq_one_letter_code
_entity_poly.pdbx_strand_id
1 'polypeptide(L)' 'MNMNLPTIIIGLIVLGIFVAIVARGIHNRKNGKGGCSCGSDCGSCGGSCHER' A
#
# COMPACT_ATOMS: atom_id res chain seq x y z
N MET A 1 17.55 -21.63 -30.43
CA MET A 1 17.22 -21.08 -29.09
C MET A 1 16.27 -19.91 -29.24
N ASN A 2 14.96 -20.02 -28.95
CA ASN A 2 14.07 -18.84 -28.89
C ASN A 2 12.70 -19.14 -28.24
N MET A 3 12.69 -19.64 -26.99
CA MET A 3 11.45 -19.89 -26.23
C MET A 3 11.60 -19.44 -24.77
N ASN A 4 12.23 -18.29 -24.54
CA ASN A 4 12.44 -17.77 -23.18
C ASN A 4 12.03 -16.30 -23.06
N LEU A 5 12.11 -15.53 -24.14
CA LEU A 5 11.75 -14.12 -24.12
C LEU A 5 10.27 -13.87 -23.76
N PRO A 6 9.28 -14.54 -24.37
CA PRO A 6 7.88 -14.35 -23.99
C PRO A 6 7.60 -14.82 -22.55
N THR A 7 8.18 -15.94 -22.12
CA THR A 7 7.99 -16.48 -20.77
C THR A 7 8.57 -15.56 -19.70
N ILE A 8 9.76 -14.99 -19.94
CA ILE A 8 10.39 -14.01 -19.05
C ILE A 8 9.54 -12.74 -18.96
N ILE A 9 9.03 -12.24 -20.10
CA ILE A 9 8.15 -11.07 -20.14
C ILE A 9 6.88 -11.31 -19.32
N ILE A 10 6.21 -12.44 -19.53
CA ILE A 10 4.99 -12.79 -18.79
C ILE A 10 5.28 -12.93 -17.29
N GLY A 11 6.39 -13.59 -16.93
CA GLY A 11 6.82 -13.74 -15.53
C GLY A 11 7.06 -12.38 -14.85
N LEU A 12 7.70 -11.44 -15.53
CA LEU A 12 7.93 -10.09 -15.01
C LEU A 12 6.64 -9.28 -14.85
N ILE A 13 5.69 -9.41 -15.78
CA ILE A 13 4.39 -8.71 -15.68
C ILE A 13 3.62 -9.21 -14.46
N VAL A 14 3.50 -10.53 -14.29
CA VAL A 14 2.79 -11.13 -13.15
C VAL A 14 3.44 -10.74 -11.83
N LEU A 15 4.78 -10.84 -11.74
CA LEU A 15 5.53 -10.43 -10.56
C LEU A 15 5.34 -8.94 -10.24
N GLY A 16 5.41 -8.07 -11.26
CA GLY A 16 5.20 -6.63 -11.11
C GLY A 16 3.80 -6.29 -10.59
N ILE A 17 2.76 -6.93 -11.13
CA ILE A 17 1.36 -6.73 -10.66
C ILE A 17 1.22 -7.19 -9.21
N PHE A 18 1.74 -8.37 -8.86
CA PHE A 18 1.67 -8.91 -7.51
C PHE A 18 2.35 -7.97 -6.49
N VAL A 19 3.59 -7.56 -6.78
CA VAL A 19 4.33 -6.61 -5.94
C VAL A 19 3.59 -5.28 -5.85
N ALA A 20 3.03 -4.76 -6.94
CA ALA A 20 2.28 -3.51 -6.92
C ALA A 20 1.01 -3.60 -6.07
N ILE A 21 0.30 -4.73 -6.05
CA ILE A 21 -0.87 -4.93 -5.18
C ILE A 21 -0.45 -4.97 -3.71
N VAL A 22 0.56 -5.78 -3.36
CA VAL A 22 1.06 -5.91 -1.99
C VAL A 22 1.66 -4.59 -1.48
N ALA A 23 2.47 -3.93 -2.30
CA ALA A 23 3.07 -2.64 -1.99
C ALA A 23 1.98 -1.56 -1.81
N ARG A 24 0.96 -1.52 -2.68
CA ARG A 24 -0.18 -0.62 -2.49
C ARG A 24 -0.96 -0.94 -1.22
N GLY A 25 -1.16 -2.22 -0.89
CA GLY A 25 -1.81 -2.63 0.36
C GLY A 25 -1.04 -2.17 1.60
N ILE A 26 0.28 -2.40 1.63
CA ILE A 26 1.15 -1.97 2.73
C ILE A 26 1.28 -0.45 2.78
N HIS A 27 1.43 0.20 1.63
CA HIS A 27 1.53 1.66 1.52
C HIS A 27 0.23 2.32 1.96
N ASN A 28 -0.93 1.81 1.54
CA ASN A 28 -2.24 2.29 1.97
C ASN A 28 -2.48 2.03 3.47
N ARG A 29 -1.92 0.95 4.02
CA ARG A 29 -1.93 0.69 5.46
C ARG A 29 -1.02 1.62 6.25
N LYS A 30 0.15 2.00 5.69
CA LYS A 30 1.10 2.94 6.31
C LYS A 30 0.70 4.41 6.15
N ASN A 31 0.10 4.79 5.02
CA ASN A 31 -0.26 6.17 4.67
C ASN A 31 -1.71 6.54 4.98
N GLY A 32 -2.26 6.06 6.09
CA GLY A 32 -3.32 6.84 6.74
C GLY A 32 -4.75 6.57 6.30
N LYS A 33 -5.14 5.30 6.16
CA LYS A 33 -6.48 4.89 6.64
C LYS A 33 -6.36 4.14 7.97
N GLY A 34 -5.37 4.48 8.79
CA GLY A 34 -5.55 4.42 10.23
C GLY A 34 -6.55 5.51 10.59
N GLY A 35 -7.84 5.18 10.53
CA GLY A 35 -8.85 5.99 11.21
C GLY A 35 -8.41 6.21 12.65
N CYS A 36 -8.74 7.37 13.21
CA CYS A 36 -8.45 7.76 14.58
C CYS A 36 -8.54 6.56 15.53
N SER A 37 -7.39 5.99 15.88
CA SER A 37 -7.27 5.10 17.02
C SER A 37 -6.69 5.99 18.10
N CYS A 38 -7.58 6.53 18.93
CA CYS A 38 -7.23 7.23 20.16
C CYS A 38 -6.47 6.27 21.07
N GLY A 39 -5.17 6.12 20.81
CA GLY A 39 -4.17 5.57 21.70
C GLY A 39 -3.23 6.72 22.04
N SER A 40 -3.55 7.42 23.12
CA SER A 40 -2.72 8.31 23.95
C SER A 40 -1.77 9.37 23.36
N ASP A 41 -1.60 9.51 22.04
CA ASP A 41 -0.65 10.48 21.46
C ASP A 41 -1.31 11.28 20.32
N CYS A 42 -2.02 12.33 20.72
CA CYS A 42 -2.73 13.27 19.86
C CYS A 42 -1.75 14.22 19.12
N GLY A 43 -0.98 13.69 18.18
CA GLY A 43 -0.01 14.46 17.38
C GLY A 43 -0.26 14.46 15.87
N SER A 44 -1.21 13.67 15.35
CA SER A 44 -1.29 13.40 13.90
C SER A 44 -2.71 13.34 13.30
N CYS A 45 -3.76 13.69 14.05
CA CYS A 45 -5.13 13.72 13.51
C CYS A 45 -5.46 15.07 12.86
N GLY A 46 -5.42 15.12 11.53
CA GLY A 46 -5.72 16.29 10.69
C GLY A 46 -7.22 16.60 10.51
N GLY A 47 -8.03 16.58 11.56
CA GLY A 47 -9.43 17.01 11.44
C GLY A 47 -10.28 16.75 12.68
N SER A 48 -10.85 17.83 13.23
CA SER A 48 -12.02 17.85 14.12
C SER A 48 -11.97 16.98 15.39
N CYS A 49 -11.16 17.38 16.37
CA CYS A 49 -11.39 17.01 17.77
C CYS A 49 -12.37 18.04 18.38
N HIS A 50 -13.65 17.66 18.49
CA HIS A 50 -14.71 18.24 19.34
C HIS A 50 -14.42 19.61 19.97
N GLU A 51 -14.89 20.69 19.35
CA GLU A 51 -15.03 22.00 20.00
C GLU A 51 -16.28 21.95 20.89
N ARG A 52 -16.09 21.77 22.19
CA ARG A 52 -17.11 21.98 23.23
C ARG A 52 -17.21 23.46 23.51
#